data_AF-A0AAW8EHV5-F1
#
_entry.id   AF-A0AAW8EHV5-F1
#
_cell.length_a   1.000
_cell.length_b   1.000
_cell.length_c   1.000
_cell.angle_alpha   90.00
_cell.angle_beta   90.00
_cell.angle_gamma   90.00
#
_symmetry.space_group_name_H-M   'P 1'
#
loop_
_entity.id
_entity.type
_entity.pdbx_description
1 polymer ?
#
loop_
_entity_poly.entity_id
_entity_poly.type
_entity_poly.pdbx_seq_one_letter_code
_entity_poly.pdbx_strand_id
1 'polypeptide(L)'
;MTSSKDVASLEAELNSLPEYDKARVPLLLELLVLEGHDLHEDIVFDLGLLGDPAAIPAIAKVVEEPPSYIVEAGEWTCHPFQRKCAYALARIGTLESRQVLEHLAKHTDPALREYGEEGLSHWPMPWTP
;
A
#
# COMPACT_ATOMS: atom_id res chain seq x y z
N MET A 1 12.32 1.69 -23.90
CA MET A 1 13.04 2.16 -22.71
C MET A 1 12.27 3.35 -22.17
N THR A 2 11.31 3.10 -21.30
CA THR A 2 10.53 4.18 -20.68
C THR A 2 11.48 4.89 -19.73
N SER A 3 11.71 6.18 -19.95
CA SER A 3 12.45 7.02 -19.02
C SER A 3 11.72 6.93 -17.68
N SER A 4 12.33 6.32 -16.66
CA SER A 4 11.82 6.40 -15.29
C SER A 4 11.72 7.88 -14.97
N LYS A 5 10.51 8.37 -14.71
CA LYS A 5 10.33 9.73 -14.18
C LYS A 5 11.02 9.77 -12.80
N ASP A 6 11.64 10.90 -12.47
CA ASP A 6 12.11 11.11 -11.10
C ASP A 6 10.91 11.34 -10.15
N VAL A 7 11.14 11.13 -8.86
CA VAL A 7 10.11 11.24 -7.80
C VAL A 7 9.38 12.58 -7.88
N ALA A 8 10.10 13.68 -8.06
CA ALA A 8 9.53 15.02 -8.11
C ALA A 8 8.55 15.19 -9.29
N SER A 9 8.87 14.62 -10.44
CA SER A 9 8.01 14.65 -11.62
C SER A 9 6.72 13.83 -11.42
N LEU A 10 6.82 12.66 -10.79
CA LEU A 10 5.66 11.81 -10.46
C LEU A 10 4.76 12.47 -9.42
N GLU A 11 5.35 13.05 -8.39
CA GLU A 11 4.63 13.76 -7.33
C GLU A 11 3.89 15.00 -7.89
N ALA A 12 4.54 15.78 -8.75
CA ALA A 12 3.92 16.94 -9.39
C ALA A 12 2.72 16.53 -10.27
N GLU A 13 2.84 15.42 -11.00
CA GLU A 13 1.75 14.88 -11.80
C GLU A 13 0.61 14.37 -10.91
N LEU A 14 0.93 13.62 -9.85
CA LEU A 14 -0.05 13.15 -8.87
C LEU A 14 -0.83 14.31 -8.25
N ASN A 15 -0.14 15.38 -7.84
CA ASN A 15 -0.74 16.57 -7.23
C ASN A 15 -1.60 17.39 -8.20
N SER A 16 -1.45 17.19 -9.52
CA SER A 16 -2.29 17.84 -10.53
C SER A 16 -3.63 17.14 -10.75
N LEU A 17 -3.78 15.90 -10.26
CA LEU A 17 -4.99 15.09 -10.41
C LEU A 17 -5.92 15.24 -9.19
N PRO A 18 -7.25 15.23 -9.37
CA PRO A 18 -8.21 15.21 -8.26
C PRO A 18 -8.00 13.99 -7.35
N GLU A 19 -8.14 14.17 -6.03
CA GLU A 19 -7.84 13.15 -4.98
C GLU A 19 -8.41 11.74 -5.25
N TYR A 20 -9.62 11.65 -5.81
CA TYR A 20 -10.29 10.37 -6.10
C TYR A 20 -10.25 9.96 -7.58
N ASP A 21 -9.39 10.58 -8.39
CA ASP A 21 -9.24 10.23 -9.80
C ASP A 21 -8.47 8.90 -9.93
N LYS A 22 -9.06 7.94 -10.65
CA LYS A 22 -8.41 6.64 -10.94
C LYS A 22 -7.12 6.78 -11.75
N ALA A 23 -6.92 7.89 -12.46
CA ALA A 23 -5.65 8.20 -13.11
C ALA A 23 -4.47 8.31 -12.12
N ARG A 24 -4.73 8.49 -10.82
CA ARG A 24 -3.71 8.47 -9.77
C ARG A 24 -3.08 7.09 -9.56
N VAL A 25 -3.82 6.00 -9.79
CA VAL A 25 -3.36 4.63 -9.52
C VAL A 25 -2.00 4.30 -10.15
N PRO A 26 -1.77 4.46 -11.47
CA PRO A 26 -0.46 4.16 -12.05
C PRO A 26 0.68 4.99 -11.44
N LEU A 27 0.47 6.27 -11.15
CA LEU A 27 1.48 7.14 -10.54
C LEU A 27 1.82 6.73 -9.11
N LEU A 28 0.78 6.40 -8.32
CA LEU A 28 0.93 5.88 -6.97
C LEU A 28 1.69 4.55 -6.96
N LEU A 29 1.46 3.66 -7.93
CA LEU A 29 2.19 2.39 -8.05
C LEU A 29 3.66 2.59 -8.44
N GLU A 30 3.95 3.56 -9.31
CA GLU A 30 5.34 3.93 -9.63
C GLU A 30 6.05 4.50 -8.40
N LEU A 31 5.41 5.41 -7.65
CA LEU A 31 5.98 5.98 -6.43
C LEU A 31 6.15 4.94 -5.31
N LEU A 32 5.22 3.98 -5.16
CA LEU A 32 5.27 3.00 -4.07
C LEU A 32 6.55 2.15 -4.05
N VAL A 33 7.20 2.00 -5.20
CA VAL A 33 8.41 1.18 -5.37
C VAL A 33 9.70 2.00 -5.49
N LEU A 34 9.60 3.33 -5.51
CA LEU A 34 10.75 4.22 -5.56
C LEU A 34 11.25 4.54 -4.16
N GLU A 35 12.57 4.54 -3.99
CA GLU A 35 13.18 5.04 -2.76
C GLU A 35 13.46 6.56 -2.86
N GLY A 36 13.82 7.16 -1.73
CA GLY A 36 14.21 8.57 -1.67
C GLY A 36 13.05 9.54 -1.40
N HIS A 37 11.89 9.05 -0.97
CA HIS A 37 10.79 9.85 -0.43
C HIS A 37 10.05 9.15 0.71
N ASP A 38 9.32 9.93 1.49
CA ASP A 38 8.58 9.51 2.68
C ASP A 38 7.06 9.31 2.45
N LEU A 39 6.59 9.51 1.21
CA LEU A 39 5.16 9.40 0.83
C LEU A 39 4.55 7.98 0.91
N HIS A 40 5.30 6.96 1.29
CA HIS A 40 4.87 5.55 1.18
C HIS A 40 3.60 5.23 1.97
N GLU A 41 3.46 5.81 3.17
CA GLU A 41 2.26 5.64 3.99
C GLU A 41 1.02 6.29 3.37
N ASP A 42 1.18 7.47 2.76
CA ASP A 42 0.11 8.20 2.08
C ASP A 42 -0.29 7.48 0.79
N ILE A 43 0.68 6.97 0.05
CA ILE A 43 0.46 6.20 -1.19
C ILE A 43 -0.40 4.96 -0.91
N VAL A 44 -0.05 4.16 0.11
CA VAL A 44 -0.81 2.97 0.46
C VAL A 44 -2.22 3.32 0.92
N PHE A 45 -2.37 4.44 1.64
CA PHE A 45 -3.68 4.94 2.04
C PHE A 45 -4.55 5.32 0.83
N ASP A 46 -4.01 6.12 -0.10
CA ASP A 46 -4.70 6.54 -1.33
C ASP A 46 -5.09 5.35 -2.21
N LEU A 47 -4.18 4.38 -2.39
CA LEU A 47 -4.47 3.15 -3.13
C LEU A 47 -5.63 2.36 -2.50
N GLY A 48 -5.69 2.31 -1.18
CA GLY A 48 -6.80 1.71 -0.44
C GLY A 48 -8.13 2.45 -0.67
N LEU A 49 -8.12 3.79 -0.68
CA LEU A 49 -9.32 4.60 -0.94
C LEU A 49 -9.82 4.47 -2.38
N LEU A 50 -8.90 4.45 -3.34
CA LEU A 50 -9.23 4.27 -4.76
C LEU A 50 -9.78 2.85 -5.05
N GLY A 51 -9.38 1.88 -4.24
CA GLY A 51 -9.91 0.51 -4.27
C GLY A 51 -9.61 -0.24 -5.56
N ASP A 52 -8.60 0.19 -6.33
CA ASP A 52 -8.26 -0.42 -7.62
C ASP A 52 -7.49 -1.73 -7.39
N PRO A 53 -7.97 -2.88 -7.90
CA PRO A 53 -7.30 -4.17 -7.75
C PRO A 53 -5.88 -4.22 -8.32
N ALA A 54 -5.54 -3.33 -9.26
CA ALA A 54 -4.18 -3.22 -9.80
C ALA A 54 -3.12 -2.93 -8.72
N ALA A 55 -3.53 -2.40 -7.57
CA ALA A 55 -2.64 -2.11 -6.45
C ALA A 55 -2.23 -3.33 -5.61
N ILE A 56 -2.99 -4.43 -5.69
CA ILE A 56 -2.82 -5.58 -4.79
C ILE A 56 -1.40 -6.16 -4.88
N PRO A 57 -0.82 -6.44 -6.06
CA PRO A 57 0.52 -7.03 -6.13
C PRO A 57 1.60 -6.12 -5.55
N ALA A 58 1.47 -4.79 -5.72
CA ALA A 58 2.43 -3.84 -5.20
C ALA A 58 2.34 -3.72 -3.67
N ILE A 59 1.12 -3.63 -3.12
CA ILE A 59 0.89 -3.60 -1.67
C ILE A 59 1.35 -4.90 -1.00
N ALA A 60 1.05 -6.06 -1.62
CA ALA A 60 1.50 -7.37 -1.13
C ALA A 60 3.03 -7.49 -1.09
N LYS A 61 3.74 -6.85 -2.04
CA LYS A 61 5.19 -6.80 -2.00
C LYS A 61 5.70 -5.94 -0.85
N VAL A 62 5.26 -4.68 -0.76
CA VAL A 62 5.86 -3.73 0.21
C VAL A 62 5.48 -4.02 1.67
N VAL A 63 4.39 -4.74 1.94
CA VAL A 63 4.07 -5.16 3.31
C VAL A 63 5.10 -6.16 3.85
N GLU A 64 5.62 -7.07 3.02
CA GLU A 64 6.68 -8.03 3.40
C GLU A 64 8.09 -7.48 3.18
N GLU A 65 8.25 -6.60 2.20
CA GLU A 65 9.50 -5.92 1.85
C GLU A 65 9.33 -4.39 1.93
N PRO A 66 9.21 -3.81 3.14
CA PRO A 66 9.08 -2.36 3.27
C PRO A 66 10.31 -1.63 2.72
N PRO A 67 10.14 -0.38 2.24
CA PRO A 67 11.26 0.49 1.86
C PRO A 67 12.37 0.51 2.91
N SER A 68 13.62 0.50 2.46
CA SER A 68 14.81 0.39 3.33
C SER A 68 14.79 1.41 4.48
N TYR A 69 14.47 2.68 4.20
CA TYR A 69 14.43 3.72 5.23
C TYR A 69 13.37 3.48 6.32
N ILE A 70 12.25 2.82 6.00
CA ILE A 70 11.21 2.43 6.98
C ILE A 70 11.75 1.34 7.90
N VAL A 71 12.46 0.36 7.33
CA VAL A 71 13.08 -0.73 8.09
C VAL A 71 14.21 -0.20 8.97
N GLU A 72 15.06 0.68 8.44
CA GLU A 72 16.18 1.29 9.15
C GLU A 72 15.73 2.22 10.29
N ALA A 73 14.59 2.89 10.14
CA ALA A 73 13.96 3.66 11.21
C ALA A 73 13.43 2.78 12.36
N GLY A 74 13.30 1.46 12.12
CA GLY A 74 12.96 0.45 13.11
C GLY A 74 11.47 0.13 13.22
N GLU A 75 11.15 -0.71 14.20
CA GLU A 75 9.80 -1.25 14.42
C GLU A 75 8.72 -0.18 14.58
N TRP A 76 9.04 0.97 15.18
CA TRP A 76 8.10 2.08 15.38
C TRP A 76 7.57 2.70 14.08
N THR A 77 8.27 2.53 12.96
CA THR A 77 7.85 2.99 11.63
C THR A 77 7.38 1.83 10.76
N CYS A 78 8.08 0.69 10.82
CA CYS A 78 7.76 -0.49 10.03
C CYS A 78 6.36 -1.05 10.34
N HIS A 79 6.01 -1.17 11.61
CA HIS A 79 4.72 -1.72 12.03
C HIS A 79 3.52 -0.88 11.59
N PRO A 80 3.49 0.45 11.81
CA PRO A 80 2.44 1.30 11.25
C PRO A 80 2.28 1.17 9.73
N PHE A 81 3.38 1.15 8.98
CA PHE A 81 3.34 0.99 7.53
C PHE A 81 2.73 -0.36 7.11
N GLN A 82 3.20 -1.46 7.68
CA GLN A 82 2.68 -2.80 7.39
C GLN A 82 1.19 -2.92 7.74
N ARG A 83 0.76 -2.35 8.87
CA ARG A 83 -0.66 -2.30 9.25
C ARG A 83 -1.47 -1.49 8.24
N LYS A 84 -0.98 -0.33 7.77
CA LYS A 84 -1.64 0.46 6.72
C LYS A 84 -1.81 -0.34 5.43
N CYS A 85 -0.82 -1.14 5.03
CA CYS A 85 -0.94 -2.06 3.89
C CYS A 85 -2.08 -3.07 4.07
N ALA A 86 -2.19 -3.68 5.25
CA ALA A 86 -3.30 -4.60 5.55
C ALA A 86 -4.68 -3.91 5.46
N TYR A 87 -4.80 -2.69 5.97
CA TYR A 87 -6.03 -1.90 5.83
C TYR A 87 -6.33 -1.52 4.36
N ALA A 88 -5.32 -1.20 3.56
CA ALA A 88 -5.51 -0.91 2.14
C ALA A 88 -6.04 -2.15 1.40
N LEU A 89 -5.50 -3.34 1.67
CA LEU A 89 -6.01 -4.61 1.14
C LEU A 89 -7.46 -4.86 1.59
N ALA A 90 -7.78 -4.59 2.86
CA ALA A 90 -9.14 -4.69 3.39
C ALA A 90 -10.12 -3.78 2.63
N ARG A 91 -9.68 -2.56 2.27
CA ARG A 91 -10.47 -1.57 1.52
C ARG A 91 -10.67 -1.92 0.05
N ILE A 92 -9.64 -2.46 -0.61
CA ILE A 92 -9.74 -2.92 -2.01
C ILE A 92 -10.81 -4.01 -2.13
N GLY A 93 -10.95 -4.88 -1.12
CA GLY A 93 -12.15 -5.69 -0.92
C GLY A 93 -12.40 -6.78 -1.97
N THR A 94 -11.43 -7.10 -2.82
CA THR A 94 -11.51 -8.22 -3.78
C THR A 94 -11.12 -9.55 -3.15
N LEU A 95 -11.48 -10.67 -3.78
CA LEU A 95 -11.02 -12.00 -3.35
C LEU A 95 -9.48 -12.09 -3.34
N GLU A 96 -8.81 -11.46 -4.30
CA GLU A 96 -7.35 -11.43 -4.36
C GLU A 96 -6.76 -10.67 -3.16
N SER A 97 -7.31 -9.51 -2.80
CA SER A 97 -6.88 -8.77 -1.61
C SER A 97 -7.10 -9.58 -0.32
N ARG A 98 -8.19 -10.35 -0.25
CA ARG A 98 -8.45 -11.28 0.86
C ARG A 98 -7.40 -12.38 0.94
N GLN A 99 -7.00 -12.96 -0.19
CA GLN A 99 -5.99 -14.01 -0.23
C GLN A 99 -4.64 -13.51 0.31
N VAL A 100 -4.28 -12.26 0.02
CA VAL A 100 -3.10 -11.63 0.61
C VAL A 100 -3.26 -11.50 2.12
N LEU A 101 -4.40 -11.01 2.63
CA LEU A 101 -4.65 -10.92 4.07
C LEU A 101 -4.63 -12.30 4.76
N GLU A 102 -5.18 -13.35 4.13
CA GLU A 102 -5.11 -14.74 4.62
C GLU A 102 -3.70 -15.31 4.59
N HIS A 103 -2.85 -14.84 3.67
CA HIS A 103 -1.43 -15.17 3.65
C HIS A 103 -0.71 -14.51 4.83
N LEU A 104 -0.90 -13.21 5.02
CA LEU A 104 -0.33 -12.45 6.14
C LEU A 104 -0.74 -13.04 7.49
N ALA A 105 -2.02 -13.38 7.67
CA ALA A 105 -2.55 -14.01 8.89
C ALA A 105 -1.96 -15.40 9.21
N LYS A 106 -1.18 -15.99 8.31
CA LYS A 106 -0.45 -17.26 8.52
C LYS A 106 1.07 -17.07 8.53
N HIS A 107 1.54 -15.83 8.42
CA HIS A 107 2.94 -15.50 8.32
C HIS A 107 3.68 -15.84 9.63
N THR A 108 4.98 -16.16 9.52
CA THR A 108 5.83 -16.53 10.66
C THR A 108 6.17 -15.32 11.52
N ASP A 109 6.42 -14.17 10.89
CA ASP A 109 6.54 -12.86 11.54
C ASP A 109 5.26 -12.53 12.34
N PRO A 110 5.36 -12.25 13.65
CA PRO A 110 4.21 -12.01 14.50
C PRO A 110 3.43 -10.74 14.16
N ALA A 111 4.11 -9.68 13.70
CA ALA A 111 3.45 -8.42 13.36
C ALA A 111 2.67 -8.56 12.05
N LEU A 112 3.26 -9.18 11.02
CA LEU A 112 2.54 -9.47 9.78
C LEU A 112 1.31 -10.37 10.02
N ARG A 113 1.44 -11.34 10.92
CA ARG A 113 0.31 -12.18 11.33
C ARG A 113 -0.80 -11.37 11.99
N GLU A 114 -0.46 -10.54 12.97
CA GLU A 114 -1.42 -9.66 13.65
C GLU A 114 -2.14 -8.73 12.66
N TYR A 115 -1.40 -8.08 11.76
CA TYR A 115 -2.00 -7.14 10.81
C TYR A 115 -2.82 -7.84 9.72
N GLY A 116 -2.42 -9.05 9.31
CA GLY A 116 -3.23 -9.89 8.44
C GLY A 116 -4.56 -10.28 9.08
N GLU A 117 -4.54 -10.73 10.33
CA GLU A 117 -5.75 -11.06 11.11
C GLU A 117 -6.64 -9.83 11.31
N GLU A 118 -6.05 -8.68 11.66
CA GLU A 118 -6.76 -7.42 11.82
C GLU A 118 -7.42 -6.99 10.50
N GLY A 119 -6.67 -6.99 9.40
CA GLY A 119 -7.19 -6.66 8.07
C GLY A 119 -8.33 -7.58 7.65
N LEU A 120 -8.25 -8.89 7.93
CA LEU A 120 -9.34 -9.84 7.68
C LEU A 120 -10.59 -9.53 8.51
N SER A 121 -10.44 -9.11 9.77
CA SER A 121 -11.56 -8.76 10.64
C SER A 121 -12.38 -7.58 10.10
N HIS A 122 -11.73 -6.75 9.28
CA HIS A 122 -12.32 -5.61 8.59
C HIS A 122 -12.75 -5.94 7.15
N TRP A 123 -12.29 -7.04 6.56
CA TRP A 123 -12.53 -7.33 5.14
C TRP A 123 -13.96 -7.87 4.86
N PRO A 124 -14.63 -7.42 3.78
CA PRO A 124 -14.26 -6.27 2.97
C PRO A 124 -14.68 -4.97 3.68
N MET A 125 -13.81 -3.95 3.66
CA MET A 125 -14.10 -2.60 4.17
C MET A 125 -14.10 -1.60 3.01
N PRO A 126 -14.97 -1.75 1.99
CA PRO A 126 -14.96 -0.83 0.86
C PRO A 126 -15.24 0.59 1.35
N TRP A 127 -14.46 1.56 0.86
CA TRP A 127 -14.68 2.96 1.19
C TRP A 127 -16.07 3.41 0.71
N THR A 128 -16.80 4.10 1.59
CA THR A 128 -18.09 4.74 1.27
C THR A 128 -17.94 6.24 1.57
N PRO A 129 -18.02 7.13 0.56
CA PRO A 129 -17.97 8.57 0.76
C PRO A 129 -19.14 9.11 1.59
#